data_AF-K1YUU5-F1
#
_entry.id   AF-K1YUU5-F1
#
_cell.length_a   1.000
_cell.length_b   1.000
_cell.length_c   1.000
_cell.angle_alpha   90.00
_cell.angle_beta   90.00
_cell.angle_gamma   90.00
#
_symmetry.space_group_name_H-M   'P 1'
#
loop_
_entity.id
_entity.type
_entity.pdbx_description
1 polymer ?
#
loop_
_entity_poly.entity_id
_entity_poly.type
_entity_poly.pdbx_seq_one_letter_code
_entity_poly.pdbx_strand_id
1 'polypeptide(L)' 'PDKGAKYTRGRQPVRLVYVEAAASRAQATQREGTIKRMSRAEKTALIKGAAGS' A
#
# COMPACT_ATOMS: atom_id res chain seq x y z
N PRO A 1 -13.55 17.93 -5.47
CA PRO A 1 -13.23 17.44 -4.12
C PRO A 1 -12.20 16.31 -4.17
N ASP A 2 -10.99 16.70 -4.53
CA ASP A 2 -9.80 15.90 -4.76
C ASP A 2 -9.11 15.61 -3.42
N LYS A 3 -9.68 14.68 -2.65
CA LYS A 3 -9.15 14.18 -1.36
C LYS A 3 -7.98 13.20 -1.55
N GLY A 4 -7.09 13.47 -2.51
CA GLY A 4 -5.88 12.67 -2.73
C GLY A 4 -4.80 12.97 -1.69
N ALA A 5 -3.86 12.04 -1.49
CA ALA A 5 -2.76 12.20 -0.53
C ALA A 5 -1.89 13.42 -0.89
N LYS A 6 -1.97 14.48 -0.06
CA LYS A 6 -1.24 15.75 -0.25
C LYS A 6 0.27 15.56 -0.45
N TYR A 7 0.85 14.54 0.19
CA TYR A 7 2.28 14.23 0.16
C TYR A 7 2.79 13.71 -1.18
N THR A 8 2.02 12.90 -1.91
CA THR A 8 2.46 12.29 -3.18
C THR A 8 2.12 13.16 -4.39
N ARG A 9 1.14 14.07 -4.27
CA ARG A 9 0.77 15.03 -5.32
C ARG A 9 1.92 15.96 -5.71
N GLY A 10 2.73 16.41 -4.75
CA GLY A 10 3.89 17.29 -5.00
C GLY A 10 5.21 16.56 -5.31
N ARG A 11 5.24 15.22 -5.24
CA ARG A 11 6.45 14.40 -5.38
C ARG A 11 6.24 13.31 -6.43
N GLN A 12 6.02 13.74 -7.67
CA GLN A 12 5.90 12.87 -8.84
C GLN A 12 7.26 12.76 -9.56
N PRO A 13 7.55 11.64 -10.26
CA PRO A 13 6.67 10.51 -10.55
C PRO A 13 6.70 9.41 -9.46
N VAL A 14 5.53 8.83 -9.17
CA VAL A 14 5.38 7.63 -8.33
C VAL A 14 4.54 6.59 -9.05
N ARG A 15 4.77 5.30 -8.77
CA ARG A 15 3.99 4.18 -9.32
C ARG A 15 3.27 3.42 -8.21
N LEU A 16 2.02 3.05 -8.45
CA LEU A 16 1.30 2.11 -7.60
C LEU A 16 1.85 0.71 -7.85
N VAL A 17 2.43 0.10 -6.82
CA VAL A 17 3.07 -1.23 -6.92
C VAL A 17 2.33 -2.33 -6.16
N TYR A 18 1.37 -1.96 -5.30
CA TYR A 18 0.59 -2.89 -4.50
C TYR A 18 -0.74 -2.25 -4.12
N VAL A 19 -1.82 -3.01 -4.26
CA VAL A 19 -3.16 -2.67 -3.77
C VAL A 19 -3.84 -3.96 -3.33
N GLU A 20 -4.58 -3.90 -2.24
CA GLU A 20 -5.37 -5.03 -1.74
C GLU A 20 -6.76 -4.54 -1.33
N ALA A 21 -7.78 -5.36 -1.58
CA ALA A 21 -9.13 -5.07 -1.11
C ALA A 21 -9.29 -5.54 0.34
N ALA A 22 -10.00 -4.75 1.14
CA ALA A 22 -10.37 -5.11 2.50
C ALA A 22 -11.87 -4.95 2.68
N ALA A 23 -12.52 -5.89 3.37
CA ALA A 23 -13.97 -5.87 3.55
C ALA A 23 -14.46 -4.77 4.51
N SER A 24 -13.57 -4.19 5.32
CA SER A 24 -13.93 -3.10 6.24
C SER A 24 -12.76 -2.17 6.54
N ARG A 25 -13.06 -0.96 7.01
CA ARG A 25 -12.06 0.03 7.45
C ARG A 25 -11.16 -0.50 8.57
N ALA A 26 -11.72 -1.31 9.48
CA ALA A 26 -10.98 -1.91 10.59
C ALA A 26 -9.92 -2.88 10.07
N GLN A 27 -10.31 -3.78 9.14
CA GLN A 27 -9.37 -4.71 8.51
C GLN A 27 -8.30 -3.98 7.70
N ALA A 28 -8.69 -2.94 6.94
CA ALA A 28 -7.74 -2.11 6.19
C ALA A 28 -6.70 -1.46 7.12
N THR A 29 -7.13 -0.91 8.26
CA THR A 29 -6.24 -0.25 9.22
C THR A 29 -5.31 -1.24 9.90
N GLN A 30 -5.81 -2.41 10.31
CA GLN A 30 -4.99 -3.46 10.89
C GLN A 30 -3.93 -3.94 9.90
N ARG A 31 -4.34 -4.17 8.65
CA ARG A 31 -3.45 -4.61 7.57
C ARG A 31 -2.38 -3.56 7.25
N GLU A 32 -2.77 -2.29 7.19
CA GLU A 32 -1.82 -1.18 7.03
C GLU A 32 -0.79 -1.14 8.17
N GLY A 33 -1.22 -1.37 9.41
CA GLY A 33 -0.35 -1.49 10.58
C GLY A 33 0.69 -2.59 10.42
N THR A 34 0.27 -3.77 9.98
CA THR A 34 1.19 -4.89 9.68
C THR A 34 2.18 -4.50 8.58
N ILE A 35 1.71 -3.94 7.47
CA ILE A 35 2.58 -3.52 6.36
C ILE A 35 3.58 -2.47 6.81
N LYS A 36 3.18 -1.50 7.62
CA LYS A 36 4.10 -0.47 8.15
C LYS A 36 5.25 -1.10 8.94
N ARG A 37 4.97 -2.13 9.73
CA ARG A 37 5.96 -2.86 10.57
C ARG A 37 6.84 -3.84 9.80
N MET A 38 6.43 -4.28 8.60
CA MET A 38 7.23 -5.18 7.77
C MET A 38 8.57 -4.55 7.37
N SER A 39 9.60 -5.39 7.32
CA SER A 39 10.91 -5.05 6.77
C SER A 39 10.83 -4.77 5.27
N ARG A 40 11.90 -4.20 4.71
CA ARG A 40 12.01 -3.96 3.27
C ARG A 40 11.92 -5.26 2.45
N ALA A 41 12.51 -6.34 2.95
CA ALA A 41 12.50 -7.64 2.27
C ALA A 41 11.08 -8.20 2.19
N GLU A 42 10.35 -8.18 3.31
CA GLU A 42 8.96 -8.65 3.38
C GLU A 42 8.02 -7.82 2.49
N LYS A 43 8.18 -6.48 2.47
CA LYS A 43 7.42 -5.61 1.56
C LYS A 43 7.68 -5.94 0.09
N THR A 44 8.94 -6.24 -0.25
CA THR A 44 9.31 -6.62 -1.62
C THR A 44 8.72 -7.97 -2.01
N ALA A 45 8.75 -8.95 -1.10
CA ALA A 45 8.11 -10.25 -1.31
C ALA A 45 6.60 -10.11 -1.50
N LEU A 46 5.95 -9.26 -0.70
CA LEU A 46 4.52 -8.96 -0.83
C LEU A 46 4.17 -8.37 -2.20
N ILE A 47 4.94 -7.38 -2.67
CA ILE A 47 4.75 -6.77 -4.00
C ILE A 47 4.92 -7.82 -5.11
N LYS A 48 5.96 -8.65 -5.03
CA LYS A 48 6.23 -9.71 -6.02
C LYS A 48 5.13 -10.77 -6.06
N GLY A 49 4.63 -11.18 -4.90
CA GLY A 49 3.55 -12.16 -4.79
C GLY A 49 2.22 -11.66 -5.35
N ALA A 50 1.96 -10.35 -5.27
CA ALA A 50 0.73 -9.75 -5.82
C ALA A 50 0.77 -9.52 -7.33
N ALA A 51 1.95 -9.43 -7.94
CA ALA A 51 2.12 -9.17 -9.38
C ALA A 51 2.09 -10.44 -10.25
N GLY A 52 1.78 -11.61 -9.67
CA GLY A 52 1.89 -12.93 -10.32
C GLY A 52 0.61 -13.76 -10.30
N SER A 53 -0.54 -13.17 -10.61
CA SER A 53 -1.80 -13.89 -10.86
C SER A 53 -2.59 -13.23 -11.98
#